data_AF-A0A915AC23-F1
#
_entry.id   AF-A0A915AC23-F1
#
_cell.length_a   1.000
_cell.length_b   1.000
_cell.length_c   1.000
_cell.angle_alpha   90.00
_cell.angle_beta   90.00
_cell.angle_gamma   90.00
#
_symmetry.space_group_name_H-M   'P 1'
#
loop_
_entity.id
_entity.type
_entity.pdbx_description
1 polymer ?
#
loop_
_entity_poly.entity_id
_entity_poly.type
_entity_poly.pdbx_seq_one_letter_code
_entity_poly.pdbx_strand_id
1 'polypeptide(L)'
;MELVTSFAPNLILFNVCRFFVMLFNGGKHCVCNPFFMENLPDRHRMWVATVVTYSPTYILLSLAAYLCGDWRTLARFSSALTLVPLVLLFFVYDTPRWLILKGRDVEAEEAALAIKKWDAKITDELREKFHQAIKAESDRQKAQQMAMKHKYNVLDIFKSWTLTKYDIVFSTSLFSASFVSYGVAYNMDAIAGNVYVNVIILGGARYAINIIAALVELNFKNVGRRLLHITTIAVIVLLMAALMLTEFLIHPELMALKKARMEGRPVNSAIETISLVTRYAALLAAAMCTEVFVLDAVQPSELFPTPIRSGGNALIQVFNRLGTICSPLAFIPAAGWPAAPYLLMTLTSLADLVLYSMWIPETRGKPLPDKMPADMKEEEPDGNPLLISATTTPDDEEPQARARHLGGH
;
A
#
# COMPACT_ATOMS: atom_id res chain seq x y z
N MET A 1 -18.73 -11.73 12.76
CA MET A 1 -17.68 -12.61 13.31
C MET A 1 -16.92 -11.96 14.47
N GLU A 2 -16.45 -10.71 14.37
CA GLU A 2 -15.73 -10.05 15.48
C GLU A 2 -16.54 -9.99 16.79
N LEU A 3 -17.84 -9.72 16.71
CA LEU A 3 -18.74 -9.78 17.87
C LEU A 3 -18.76 -11.20 18.50
N VAL A 4 -18.80 -12.24 17.69
CA VAL A 4 -18.79 -13.64 18.15
C VAL A 4 -17.45 -13.96 18.81
N THR A 5 -16.33 -13.47 18.27
CA THR A 5 -14.99 -13.59 18.88
C THR A 5 -14.97 -13.07 20.32
N SER A 6 -15.71 -12.00 20.63
CA SER A 6 -15.76 -11.43 21.99
C SER A 6 -16.39 -12.36 23.03
N PHE A 7 -17.25 -13.29 22.61
CA PHE A 7 -17.91 -14.29 23.46
C PHE A 7 -17.21 -15.65 23.46
N ALA A 8 -16.06 -15.79 22.80
CA ALA A 8 -15.35 -17.06 22.71
C ALA A 8 -14.90 -17.54 24.12
N PRO A 9 -15.30 -18.74 24.57
CA PRO A 9 -14.94 -19.27 25.88
C PRO A 9 -13.61 -20.03 25.85
N ASN A 10 -13.15 -20.47 24.68
CA ASN A 10 -11.90 -21.21 24.50
C ASN A 10 -11.11 -20.74 23.27
N LEU A 11 -9.82 -21.10 23.24
CA LEU A 11 -8.89 -20.67 22.22
C LEU A 11 -9.22 -21.23 20.82
N ILE A 12 -9.81 -22.43 20.73
CA ILE A 12 -10.18 -23.04 19.46
C ILE A 12 -11.26 -22.21 18.77
N LEU A 13 -12.35 -21.87 19.48
CA LEU A 13 -13.41 -21.02 18.93
C LEU A 13 -12.88 -19.63 18.58
N PHE A 14 -12.03 -19.06 19.44
CA PHE A 14 -11.37 -17.77 19.15
C PHE A 14 -10.58 -17.81 17.84
N ASN A 15 -9.77 -18.85 17.62
CA ASN A 15 -8.97 -19.02 16.42
C ASN A 15 -9.82 -19.24 15.16
N VAL A 16 -10.88 -20.06 15.25
CA VAL A 16 -11.82 -20.26 14.14
C VAL A 16 -12.51 -18.95 13.78
N CYS A 17 -13.01 -18.19 14.76
CA CYS A 17 -13.60 -16.89 14.51
C CYS A 17 -12.59 -15.91 13.89
N ARG A 18 -11.36 -15.85 14.39
CA ARG A 18 -10.28 -15.01 13.83
C ARG A 18 -9.92 -15.39 12.40
N PHE A 19 -9.91 -16.69 12.07
CA PHE A 19 -9.70 -17.16 10.70
C PHE A 19 -10.74 -16.56 9.75
N PHE A 20 -12.03 -16.66 10.07
CA PHE A 20 -13.08 -16.08 9.23
C PHE A 20 -13.03 -14.55 9.19
N VAL A 21 -12.72 -13.89 10.30
CA VAL A 21 -12.52 -12.42 10.32
C VAL A 21 -11.43 -12.03 9.32
N MET A 22 -10.30 -12.74 9.31
CA MET A 22 -9.19 -12.44 8.40
C MET A 22 -9.51 -12.78 6.94
N LEU A 23 -10.22 -13.88 6.69
CA LEU A 23 -10.69 -14.26 5.35
C LEU A 23 -11.60 -13.18 4.76
N PHE A 24 -12.61 -12.73 5.51
CA PHE A 24 -13.52 -11.68 5.06
C PHE A 24 -12.84 -10.32 5.00
N ASN A 25 -11.87 -10.02 5.87
CA ASN A 25 -11.10 -8.79 5.79
C ASN A 25 -10.27 -8.72 4.49
N GLY A 26 -9.68 -9.84 4.06
CA GLY A 26 -9.01 -9.95 2.76
C GLY A 26 -9.96 -9.66 1.59
N GLY A 27 -11.11 -10.34 1.56
CA GLY A 27 -12.13 -10.10 0.52
C GLY A 27 -12.66 -8.66 0.51
N LYS A 28 -12.92 -8.09 1.69
CA LYS A 28 -13.32 -6.68 1.86
C LYS A 28 -12.28 -5.75 1.23
N HIS A 29 -11.00 -5.97 1.49
CA HIS A 29 -9.93 -5.10 0.98
C HIS A 29 -9.85 -5.13 -0.56
N CYS A 30 -10.10 -6.29 -1.18
CA CYS A 30 -10.11 -6.42 -2.65
C CYS A 30 -11.28 -5.69 -3.31
N VAL A 31 -12.43 -5.55 -2.63
CA VAL A 31 -13.62 -4.88 -3.19
C VAL A 31 -13.64 -3.39 -2.86
N CYS A 32 -13.34 -3.01 -1.61
CA CYS A 32 -13.44 -1.62 -1.17
C CYS A 32 -12.44 -0.69 -1.87
N ASN A 33 -11.22 -1.15 -2.16
CA ASN A 33 -10.20 -0.29 -2.77
C ASN A 33 -10.56 0.14 -4.21
N PRO A 34 -10.89 -0.79 -5.14
CA PRO A 34 -11.38 -0.41 -6.46
C PRO A 34 -12.66 0.40 -6.39
N PHE A 35 -13.62 0.01 -5.54
CA PHE A 35 -14.89 0.72 -5.37
C PHE A 35 -14.67 2.20 -5.01
N PHE A 36 -13.77 2.46 -4.05
CA PHE A 36 -13.42 3.80 -3.63
C PHE A 36 -12.72 4.59 -4.75
N MET A 37 -11.78 3.97 -5.46
CA MET A 37 -11.04 4.64 -6.53
C MET A 37 -11.91 4.97 -7.75
N GLU A 38 -12.84 4.08 -8.12
CA GLU A 38 -13.73 4.27 -9.27
C GLU A 38 -14.76 5.36 -9.06
N ASN A 39 -15.19 5.60 -7.82
CA ASN A 39 -16.14 6.67 -7.49
C ASN A 39 -15.47 8.04 -7.27
N LEU A 40 -14.13 8.10 -7.20
CA LEU A 40 -13.41 9.35 -7.01
C LEU A 40 -12.93 9.94 -8.35
N PRO A 41 -13.06 11.27 -8.53
CA PRO A 41 -12.41 11.98 -9.63
C PRO A 41 -10.89 11.83 -9.56
N ASP A 42 -10.25 11.68 -10.72
CA ASP A 42 -8.80 11.45 -10.86
C ASP A 42 -7.95 12.41 -10.01
N ARG A 43 -8.30 13.71 -10.02
CA ARG A 43 -7.59 14.78 -9.26
C ARG A 43 -7.56 14.57 -7.74
N HIS A 44 -8.53 13.84 -7.19
CA HIS A 44 -8.72 13.68 -5.74
C HIS A 44 -8.28 12.31 -5.23
N ARG A 45 -8.09 11.32 -6.11
CA ARG A 45 -7.77 9.94 -5.72
C ARG A 45 -6.55 9.85 -4.78
N MET A 46 -5.46 10.53 -5.13
CA MET A 46 -4.20 10.45 -4.37
C MET A 46 -4.31 11.05 -2.97
N TRP A 47 -4.81 12.28 -2.86
CA TRP A 47 -4.96 12.96 -1.56
C TRP A 47 -5.95 12.22 -0.65
N VAL A 48 -7.12 11.79 -1.15
CA VAL A 48 -8.11 11.11 -0.31
C VAL A 48 -7.59 9.73 0.11
N ALA A 49 -6.90 9.01 -0.78
CA ALA A 49 -6.22 7.76 -0.43
C ALA A 49 -5.09 7.95 0.58
N THR A 50 -4.42 9.10 0.64
CA THR A 50 -3.36 9.35 1.63
C THR A 50 -3.92 9.82 2.98
N VAL A 51 -4.96 10.67 2.97
CA VAL A 51 -5.53 11.32 4.17
C VAL A 51 -6.51 10.42 4.92
N VAL A 52 -7.32 9.63 4.19
CA VAL A 52 -8.43 8.86 4.77
C VAL A 52 -8.04 7.42 5.14
N THR A 53 -6.86 6.94 4.71
CA THR A 53 -6.48 5.52 4.87
C THR A 53 -5.84 5.19 6.23
N TYR A 54 -4.88 4.24 6.27
CA TYR A 54 -4.55 3.45 7.45
C TYR A 54 -4.01 4.26 8.65
N SER A 55 -3.31 5.38 8.43
CA SER A 55 -2.53 6.02 9.50
C SER A 55 -3.37 6.70 10.60
N PRO A 56 -4.44 7.47 10.32
CA PRO A 56 -5.34 8.00 11.35
C PRO A 56 -6.00 6.92 12.22
N THR A 57 -6.22 5.72 11.65
CA THR A 57 -6.91 4.64 12.38
C THR A 57 -6.09 4.10 13.55
N TYR A 58 -4.74 4.17 13.51
CA TYR A 58 -3.89 3.74 14.63
C TYR A 58 -4.12 4.60 15.88
N ILE A 59 -4.25 5.92 15.71
CA ILE A 59 -4.46 6.86 16.81
C ILE A 59 -5.85 6.63 17.42
N LEU A 60 -6.89 6.54 16.58
CA LEU A 60 -8.26 6.28 17.01
C LEU A 60 -8.39 4.91 17.69
N LEU A 61 -7.74 3.87 17.14
CA LEU A 61 -7.74 2.52 17.72
C LEU A 61 -7.04 2.50 19.08
N SER A 62 -5.89 3.18 19.22
CA SER A 62 -5.19 3.26 20.50
C SER A 62 -6.02 3.97 21.57
N LEU A 63 -6.68 5.07 21.21
CA LEU A 63 -7.59 5.79 22.10
C LEU A 63 -8.79 4.89 22.50
N ALA A 64 -9.42 4.22 21.54
CA ALA A 64 -10.52 3.30 21.82
C ALA A 64 -10.07 2.14 22.72
N ALA A 65 -8.89 1.58 22.49
CA ALA A 65 -8.33 0.51 23.29
C ALA A 65 -8.06 0.97 24.73
N TYR A 66 -7.49 2.17 24.91
CA TYR A 66 -7.26 2.77 26.22
C TYR A 66 -8.57 2.98 27.00
N LEU A 67 -9.62 3.49 26.33
CA LEU A 67 -10.92 3.73 26.94
C LEU A 67 -11.69 2.44 27.28
N CYS A 68 -11.52 1.39 26.47
CA CYS A 68 -12.22 0.11 26.68
C CYS A 68 -11.60 -0.73 27.82
N GLY A 69 -10.28 -0.64 28.03
CA GLY A 69 -9.57 -1.37 29.10
C GLY A 69 -9.43 -2.89 28.89
N ASP A 70 -10.35 -3.55 28.21
CA ASP A 70 -10.29 -4.97 27.87
C ASP A 70 -10.56 -5.26 26.39
N TRP A 71 -9.96 -6.34 25.88
CA TRP A 71 -10.03 -6.71 24.46
C TRP A 71 -11.42 -7.14 24.00
N ARG A 72 -12.28 -7.66 24.90
CA ARG A 72 -13.65 -8.08 24.55
C ARG A 72 -14.54 -6.87 24.37
N THR A 73 -14.44 -5.87 25.24
CA THR A 73 -15.12 -4.59 25.09
C THR A 73 -14.63 -3.86 23.86
N LEU A 74 -13.33 -3.87 23.58
CA LEU A 74 -12.78 -3.31 22.34
C LEU A 74 -13.33 -4.01 21.08
N ALA A 75 -13.43 -5.34 21.09
CA ALA A 75 -14.02 -6.11 19.98
C ALA A 75 -15.51 -5.79 19.77
N ARG A 76 -16.26 -5.62 20.87
CA ARG A 76 -17.68 -5.21 20.84
C ARG A 76 -17.85 -3.79 20.33
N PHE A 77 -17.04 -2.85 20.81
CA PHE A 77 -17.01 -1.47 20.34
C PHE A 77 -16.70 -1.39 18.85
N SER A 78 -15.67 -2.11 18.41
CA SER A 78 -15.28 -2.17 16.99
C SER A 78 -16.41 -2.78 16.14
N SER A 79 -17.09 -3.81 16.64
CA SER A 79 -18.26 -4.40 15.98
C SER A 79 -19.43 -3.42 15.89
N ALA A 80 -19.70 -2.64 16.94
CA ALA A 80 -20.73 -1.62 16.91
C ALA A 80 -20.43 -0.53 15.86
N LEU A 81 -19.17 -0.12 15.73
CA LEU A 81 -18.76 0.86 14.72
C LEU A 81 -18.99 0.34 13.28
N THR A 82 -18.90 -0.97 13.05
CA THR A 82 -19.20 -1.58 11.74
C THR A 82 -20.69 -1.59 11.37
N LEU A 83 -21.60 -1.33 12.31
CA LEU A 83 -23.03 -1.23 12.00
C LEU A 83 -23.34 0.01 11.14
N VAL A 84 -22.58 1.10 11.31
CA VAL A 84 -22.74 2.32 10.51
C VAL A 84 -22.53 2.04 9.01
N PRO A 85 -21.37 1.51 8.57
CA PRO A 85 -21.18 1.18 7.15
C PRO A 85 -22.15 0.09 6.67
N LEU A 86 -22.57 -0.85 7.53
CA LEU A 86 -23.58 -1.86 7.15
C LEU A 86 -24.92 -1.22 6.78
N VAL A 87 -25.38 -0.21 7.53
CA VAL A 87 -26.59 0.54 7.20
C VAL A 87 -26.37 1.37 5.93
N LEU A 88 -25.19 2.00 5.78
CA LEU A 88 -24.86 2.79 4.60
C LEU A 88 -24.83 1.97 3.30
N LEU A 89 -24.50 0.67 3.36
CA LEU A 89 -24.50 -0.21 2.17
C LEU A 89 -25.86 -0.28 1.48
N PHE A 90 -26.98 -0.12 2.20
CA PHE A 90 -28.32 -0.11 1.58
C PHE A 90 -28.60 1.15 0.75
N PHE A 91 -27.79 2.20 0.90
CA PHE A 91 -27.95 3.48 0.19
C PHE A 91 -26.88 3.73 -0.87
N VAL A 92 -25.92 2.82 -1.00
CA VAL A 92 -24.79 2.94 -1.91
C VAL A 92 -25.12 2.28 -3.25
N TYR A 93 -24.84 2.98 -4.34
CA TYR A 93 -24.92 2.44 -5.69
C TYR A 93 -23.62 1.72 -6.07
N ASP A 94 -23.71 0.72 -6.94
CA ASP A 94 -22.52 0.13 -7.59
C ASP A 94 -21.81 1.17 -8.49
N THR A 95 -20.52 0.96 -8.76
CA THR A 95 -19.74 1.89 -9.59
C THR A 95 -20.28 1.90 -11.03
N PRO A 96 -20.43 3.07 -11.69
CA PRO A 96 -20.87 3.14 -13.07
C PRO A 96 -19.99 2.29 -14.01
N ARG A 97 -18.68 2.25 -13.74
CA ARG A 97 -17.71 1.46 -14.50
C ARG A 97 -17.98 -0.05 -14.41
N TRP A 98 -18.27 -0.57 -13.21
CA TRP A 98 -18.59 -1.99 -13.03
C TRP A 98 -19.92 -2.36 -13.71
N LEU A 99 -20.92 -1.47 -13.63
CA LEU A 99 -22.21 -1.66 -14.28
C LEU A 99 -22.08 -1.70 -15.81
N ILE A 100 -21.28 -0.81 -16.41
CA ILE A 100 -20.93 -0.84 -17.84
C ILE A 100 -20.25 -2.16 -18.22
N LEU A 101 -19.26 -2.61 -17.44
CA LEU A 101 -18.57 -3.88 -17.67
C LEU A 101 -19.52 -5.10 -17.62
N LYS A 102 -20.64 -4.99 -16.89
CA LYS A 102 -21.69 -6.01 -16.81
C LYS A 102 -22.77 -5.85 -17.89
N GLY A 103 -22.69 -4.83 -18.75
CA GLY A 103 -23.71 -4.51 -19.74
C GLY A 103 -25.00 -3.95 -19.13
N ARG A 104 -24.95 -3.44 -17.90
CA ARG A 104 -26.08 -2.84 -17.17
C ARG A 104 -26.05 -1.32 -17.34
N ASP A 105 -26.12 -0.85 -18.60
CA ASP A 105 -25.91 0.56 -18.96
C ASP A 105 -26.94 1.51 -18.32
N VAL A 106 -28.20 1.08 -18.18
CA VAL A 106 -29.28 1.88 -17.55
C VAL A 106 -28.97 2.15 -16.08
N GLU A 107 -28.54 1.14 -15.35
CA GLU A 107 -28.20 1.27 -13.93
C GLU A 107 -26.92 2.10 -13.74
N ALA A 108 -25.97 1.99 -14.68
CA ALA A 108 -24.78 2.83 -14.69
C ALA A 108 -25.14 4.31 -14.81
N GLU A 109 -26.14 4.64 -15.63
CA GLU A 109 -26.67 6.00 -15.78
C GLU A 109 -27.32 6.48 -14.50
N GLU A 110 -28.15 5.65 -13.86
CA GLU A 110 -28.79 5.99 -12.58
C GLU A 110 -27.76 6.26 -11.48
N ALA A 111 -26.73 5.41 -11.37
CA ALA A 111 -25.65 5.59 -10.40
C ALA A 111 -24.85 6.88 -10.64
N ALA A 112 -24.47 7.15 -11.89
CA ALA A 112 -23.74 8.36 -12.25
C ALA A 112 -24.55 9.64 -11.96
N LEU A 113 -25.85 9.63 -12.29
CA LEU A 113 -26.75 10.73 -11.99
C LEU A 113 -26.99 10.89 -10.49
N ALA A 114 -27.09 9.79 -9.73
CA ALA A 114 -27.20 9.85 -8.27
C ALA A 114 -26.00 10.53 -7.62
N ILE A 115 -24.78 10.26 -8.10
CA ILE A 115 -23.57 10.95 -7.66
C ILE A 115 -23.62 12.43 -8.06
N LYS A 116 -23.98 12.73 -9.32
CA LYS A 116 -23.99 14.11 -9.83
C LYS A 116 -25.02 15.01 -9.15
N LYS A 117 -26.13 14.45 -8.65
CA LYS A 117 -27.16 15.18 -7.87
C LYS A 117 -26.60 15.94 -6.66
N TRP A 118 -25.48 15.47 -6.10
CA TRP A 118 -24.82 16.14 -4.96
C TRP A 118 -24.06 17.41 -5.35
N ASP A 119 -23.73 17.57 -6.63
CA ASP A 119 -22.93 18.69 -7.16
C ASP A 119 -23.76 19.64 -8.03
N ALA A 120 -24.76 19.14 -8.77
CA ALA A 120 -25.58 19.95 -9.65
C ALA A 120 -27.02 19.40 -9.81
N LYS A 121 -27.95 20.29 -10.16
CA LYS A 121 -29.31 19.90 -10.54
C LYS A 121 -29.29 19.12 -11.86
N ILE A 122 -30.00 17.99 -11.90
CA ILE A 122 -30.10 17.15 -13.09
C ILE A 122 -31.09 17.78 -14.08
N THR A 123 -30.58 18.17 -15.25
CA THR A 123 -31.38 18.60 -16.41
C THR A 123 -31.48 17.47 -17.43
N ASP A 124 -32.47 17.52 -18.32
CA ASP A 124 -32.64 16.52 -19.37
C ASP A 124 -31.44 16.47 -20.34
N GLU A 125 -30.84 17.62 -20.64
CA GLU A 125 -29.60 17.68 -21.43
C GLU A 125 -28.42 16.98 -20.73
N LEU A 126 -28.32 17.11 -19.41
CA LEU A 126 -27.24 16.46 -18.65
C LEU A 126 -27.45 14.94 -18.64
N ARG A 127 -28.69 14.49 -18.49
CA ARG A 127 -29.06 13.07 -18.58
C ARG A 127 -28.65 12.49 -19.93
N GLU A 128 -29.01 13.17 -21.02
CA GLU A 128 -28.66 12.74 -22.37
C GLU A 128 -27.13 12.67 -22.57
N LYS A 129 -26.37 13.63 -22.04
CA LYS A 129 -24.90 13.59 -22.07
C LYS A 129 -24.33 12.36 -21.35
N PHE A 130 -24.87 12.01 -20.17
CA PHE A 130 -24.45 10.82 -19.45
C PHE A 130 -24.81 9.54 -20.22
N HIS A 131 -26.02 9.48 -20.79
CA HIS A 131 -26.46 8.36 -21.61
C HIS A 131 -25.50 8.09 -22.78
N GLN A 132 -25.15 9.14 -23.53
CA GLN A 132 -24.22 9.04 -24.67
C GLN A 132 -22.81 8.64 -24.23
N ALA A 133 -22.29 9.22 -23.14
CA ALA A 133 -20.96 8.90 -22.63
C ALA A 133 -20.86 7.44 -22.15
N ILE A 134 -21.89 6.94 -21.46
CA ILE A 134 -21.95 5.56 -20.96
C ILE A 134 -22.03 4.58 -22.14
N LYS A 135 -22.86 4.86 -23.13
CA LYS A 135 -22.99 4.02 -24.33
C LYS A 135 -21.68 3.94 -25.11
N ALA A 136 -21.01 5.09 -25.33
CA ALA A 136 -19.72 5.13 -26.01
C ALA A 136 -18.64 4.31 -25.27
N GLU A 137 -18.60 4.38 -23.94
CA GLU A 137 -17.67 3.58 -23.14
C GLU A 137 -18.02 2.08 -23.15
N SER A 138 -19.32 1.72 -23.10
CA SER A 138 -19.80 0.33 -23.24
C SER A 138 -19.37 -0.28 -24.57
N ASP A 139 -19.54 0.46 -25.68
CA ASP A 139 -19.15 0.01 -27.01
C ASP A 139 -17.63 -0.11 -27.16
N ARG A 140 -16.87 0.84 -26.61
CA ARG A 140 -15.40 0.77 -26.55
C ARG A 140 -14.90 -0.46 -25.80
N GLN A 141 -15.49 -0.78 -24.65
CA GLN A 141 -15.10 -1.95 -23.86
C GLN A 141 -15.41 -3.26 -24.57
N LYS A 142 -16.56 -3.36 -25.24
CA LYS A 142 -16.90 -4.52 -26.09
C LYS A 142 -15.89 -4.69 -27.23
N ALA A 143 -15.52 -3.60 -27.91
CA ALA A 143 -14.52 -3.63 -28.96
C ALA A 143 -13.14 -4.07 -28.44
N GLN A 144 -12.71 -3.58 -27.27
CA GLN A 144 -11.46 -4.01 -26.62
C GLN A 144 -11.48 -5.49 -26.25
N GLN A 145 -12.60 -6.01 -25.73
CA GLN A 145 -12.74 -7.43 -25.41
C GLN A 145 -12.68 -8.30 -26.68
N MET A 146 -13.24 -7.85 -27.80
CA MET A 146 -13.15 -8.54 -29.09
C MET A 146 -11.73 -8.50 -29.69
N ALA A 147 -10.96 -7.44 -29.42
CA ALA A 147 -9.60 -7.27 -29.92
C ALA A 147 -8.55 -8.09 -29.15
N MET A 148 -8.86 -8.56 -27.93
CA MET A 148 -7.95 -9.37 -27.11
C MET A 148 -7.81 -10.80 -27.68
N LYS A 149 -6.70 -11.06 -28.39
CA LYS A 149 -6.41 -12.37 -29.02
C LYS A 149 -6.07 -13.49 -28.02
N HIS A 150 -5.43 -13.17 -26.89
CA HIS A 150 -4.94 -14.16 -25.93
C HIS A 150 -5.49 -13.92 -24.52
N LYS A 151 -5.85 -15.02 -23.84
CA LYS A 151 -6.14 -15.03 -22.41
C LYS A 151 -4.86 -15.32 -21.63
N TYR A 152 -4.31 -14.30 -21.00
CA TYR A 152 -3.15 -14.42 -20.13
C TYR A 152 -3.54 -14.86 -18.72
N ASN A 153 -2.65 -15.60 -18.07
CA ASN A 153 -2.77 -16.03 -16.67
C ASN A 153 -1.57 -15.51 -15.86
N VAL A 154 -1.69 -15.53 -14.52
CA VAL A 154 -0.66 -15.06 -13.59
C VAL A 154 0.68 -15.78 -13.80
N LEU A 155 0.64 -17.06 -14.17
CA LEU A 155 1.85 -17.85 -14.45
C LEU A 155 2.65 -17.32 -15.66
N ASP A 156 2.05 -16.51 -16.53
CA ASP A 156 2.74 -15.90 -17.67
C ASP A 156 3.74 -14.82 -17.24
N ILE A 157 3.69 -14.35 -15.99
CA ILE A 157 4.73 -13.51 -15.39
C ILE A 157 6.10 -14.20 -15.47
N PHE A 158 6.13 -15.51 -15.21
CA PHE A 158 7.36 -16.31 -15.20
C PHE A 158 7.90 -16.63 -16.59
N LYS A 159 7.14 -16.35 -17.65
CA LYS A 159 7.60 -16.52 -19.03
C LYS A 159 8.51 -15.37 -19.49
N SER A 160 8.44 -14.22 -18.83
CA SER A 160 9.31 -13.06 -19.11
C SER A 160 10.25 -12.82 -17.96
N TRP A 161 11.56 -12.88 -18.25
CA TRP A 161 12.58 -12.63 -17.23
C TRP A 161 12.49 -11.22 -16.63
N THR A 162 12.07 -10.22 -17.42
CA THR A 162 11.87 -8.85 -16.94
C THR A 162 10.73 -8.79 -15.92
N LEU A 163 9.60 -9.44 -16.21
CA LEU A 163 8.45 -9.45 -15.31
C LEU A 163 8.72 -10.29 -14.05
N THR A 164 9.48 -11.37 -14.20
CA THR A 164 9.93 -12.21 -13.08
C THR A 164 10.82 -11.43 -12.12
N LYS A 165 11.76 -10.59 -12.64
CA LYS A 165 12.58 -9.72 -11.78
C LYS A 165 11.72 -8.74 -10.97
N TYR A 166 10.72 -8.13 -11.61
CA TYR A 166 9.82 -7.22 -10.92
C TYR A 166 9.05 -7.95 -9.82
N ASP A 167 8.50 -9.12 -10.11
CA ASP A 167 7.79 -9.94 -9.13
C ASP A 167 8.68 -10.33 -7.93
N ILE A 168 9.92 -10.79 -8.18
CA ILE A 168 10.88 -11.14 -7.12
C ILE A 168 11.21 -9.93 -6.24
N VAL A 169 11.45 -8.76 -6.84
CA VAL A 169 11.80 -7.55 -6.09
C VAL A 169 10.64 -7.13 -5.21
N PHE A 170 9.45 -6.92 -5.79
CA PHE A 170 8.30 -6.44 -5.03
C PHE A 170 7.84 -7.47 -3.99
N SER A 171 7.96 -8.76 -4.29
CA SER A 171 7.67 -9.83 -3.30
C SER A 171 8.64 -9.77 -2.12
N THR A 172 9.94 -9.54 -2.38
CA THR A 172 10.95 -9.39 -1.33
C THR A 172 10.73 -8.11 -0.52
N SER A 173 10.40 -7.01 -1.20
CA SER A 173 10.15 -5.72 -0.57
C SER A 173 8.93 -5.76 0.36
N LEU A 174 7.78 -6.21 -0.14
CA LEU A 174 6.59 -6.36 0.69
C LEU A 174 6.74 -7.40 1.80
N PHE A 175 7.48 -8.49 1.56
CA PHE A 175 7.84 -9.42 2.63
C PHE A 175 8.63 -8.71 3.73
N SER A 176 9.70 -7.98 3.36
CA SER A 176 10.58 -7.30 4.31
C SER A 176 9.85 -6.19 5.07
N ALA A 177 9.10 -5.34 4.38
CA ALA A 177 8.33 -4.26 4.99
C ALA A 177 7.30 -4.80 5.99
N SER A 178 6.60 -5.89 5.66
CA SER A 178 5.71 -6.55 6.62
C SER A 178 6.46 -7.20 7.77
N PHE A 179 7.56 -7.88 7.49
CA PHE A 179 8.37 -8.54 8.51
C PHE A 179 8.86 -7.57 9.58
N VAL A 180 9.34 -6.39 9.16
CA VAL A 180 9.76 -5.30 10.07
C VAL A 180 8.55 -4.66 10.76
N SER A 181 7.55 -4.23 10.00
CA SER A 181 6.42 -3.46 10.54
C SER A 181 5.61 -4.26 11.57
N TYR A 182 5.30 -5.52 11.27
CA TYR A 182 4.57 -6.39 12.19
C TYR A 182 5.48 -6.98 13.26
N GLY A 183 6.78 -7.16 13.01
CA GLY A 183 7.72 -7.58 14.05
C GLY A 183 7.79 -6.59 15.20
N VAL A 184 7.86 -5.29 14.89
CA VAL A 184 7.78 -4.22 15.90
C VAL A 184 6.39 -4.16 16.54
N ALA A 185 5.32 -4.33 15.75
CA ALA A 185 3.94 -4.29 16.27
C ALA A 185 3.63 -5.43 17.25
N TYR A 186 4.06 -6.67 16.96
CA TYR A 186 3.83 -7.82 17.84
C TYR A 186 4.72 -7.80 19.09
N ASN A 187 5.87 -7.13 19.03
CA ASN A 187 6.78 -6.97 20.17
C ASN A 187 6.60 -5.62 20.90
N MET A 188 5.46 -4.95 20.70
CA MET A 188 5.24 -3.59 21.20
C MET A 188 5.21 -3.49 22.73
N ASP A 189 4.81 -4.57 23.41
CA ASP A 189 4.83 -4.67 24.88
C ASP A 189 6.24 -4.73 25.45
N ALA A 190 7.22 -5.23 24.67
CA ALA A 190 8.62 -5.33 25.10
C ALA A 190 9.41 -4.03 24.89
N ILE A 191 8.87 -3.11 24.07
CA ILE A 191 9.45 -1.80 23.81
C ILE A 191 9.20 -0.89 25.01
N ALA A 192 10.19 -0.08 25.39
CA ALA A 192 10.06 0.84 26.51
C ALA A 192 8.85 1.78 26.37
N GLY A 193 8.22 2.13 27.49
CA GLY A 193 7.10 3.07 27.55
C GLY A 193 5.73 2.38 27.57
N ASN A 194 4.68 3.18 27.41
CA ASN A 194 3.30 2.69 27.41
C ASN A 194 2.89 2.28 25.98
N VAL A 195 2.29 1.10 25.84
CA VAL A 195 1.85 0.52 24.57
C VAL A 195 0.92 1.45 23.80
N TYR A 196 -0.07 2.06 24.45
CA TYR A 196 -1.01 2.99 23.81
C TYR A 196 -0.28 4.21 23.23
N VAL A 197 0.68 4.76 23.99
CA VAL A 197 1.51 5.89 23.54
C VAL A 197 2.42 5.48 22.38
N ASN A 198 2.99 4.27 22.43
CA ASN A 198 3.80 3.72 21.32
C ASN A 198 2.99 3.59 20.03
N VAL A 199 1.75 3.08 20.11
CA VAL A 199 0.84 3.00 18.95
C VAL A 199 0.50 4.40 18.41
N ILE A 200 0.28 5.39 19.27
CA ILE A 200 -0.02 6.77 18.85
C ILE A 200 1.19 7.39 18.14
N ILE A 201 2.39 7.25 18.71
CA ILE A 201 3.64 7.72 18.09
C ILE A 201 3.84 7.05 16.73
N LEU A 202 3.66 5.73 16.65
CA LEU A 202 3.76 4.98 15.41
C LEU A 202 2.75 5.48 14.36
N GLY A 203 1.48 5.62 14.74
CA GLY A 203 0.42 6.11 13.84
C GLY A 203 0.68 7.54 13.35
N GLY A 204 1.07 8.43 14.26
CA GLY A 204 1.42 9.82 13.93
C GLY A 204 2.64 9.92 13.02
N ALA A 205 3.70 9.14 13.30
CA ALA A 205 4.89 9.07 12.46
C ALA A 205 4.54 8.57 11.05
N ARG A 206 3.78 7.46 10.94
CA ARG A 206 3.31 6.94 9.64
C ARG A 206 2.54 7.99 8.83
N TYR A 207 1.67 8.75 9.50
CA TYR A 207 0.89 9.79 8.84
C TYR A 207 1.78 10.94 8.35
N ALA A 208 2.68 11.42 9.19
CA ALA A 208 3.63 12.47 8.84
C ALA A 208 4.53 12.05 7.66
N ILE A 209 5.04 10.81 7.68
CA ILE A 209 5.90 10.26 6.63
C ILE A 209 5.17 10.26 5.28
N ASN A 210 3.95 9.72 5.22
CA ASN A 210 3.17 9.68 3.96
C ASN A 210 2.92 11.08 3.40
N ILE A 211 2.59 12.06 4.25
CA ILE A 211 2.36 13.45 3.82
C ILE A 211 3.66 14.07 3.30
N ILE A 212 4.76 13.90 4.03
CA ILE A 212 6.07 14.42 3.63
C ILE A 212 6.50 13.79 2.30
N ALA A 213 6.37 12.47 2.14
CA ALA A 213 6.71 11.77 0.91
C ALA A 213 5.88 12.29 -0.28
N ALA A 214 4.57 12.44 -0.11
CA ALA A 214 3.69 13.01 -1.13
C ALA A 214 4.07 14.46 -1.49
N LEU A 215 4.37 15.30 -0.50
CA LEU A 215 4.80 16.69 -0.74
C LEU A 215 6.16 16.74 -1.46
N VAL A 216 7.09 15.86 -1.09
CA VAL A 216 8.41 15.78 -1.74
C VAL A 216 8.25 15.31 -3.18
N GLU A 217 7.43 14.30 -3.45
CA GLU A 217 7.14 13.85 -4.82
C GLU A 217 6.54 15.00 -5.64
N LEU A 218 5.54 15.73 -5.12
CA LEU A 218 4.89 16.81 -5.85
C LEU A 218 5.78 18.03 -6.11
N ASN A 219 6.58 18.45 -5.13
CA ASN A 219 7.36 19.68 -5.21
C ASN A 219 8.68 19.51 -5.98
N PHE A 220 9.27 18.32 -5.96
CA PHE A 220 10.57 18.08 -6.58
C PHE A 220 10.45 17.15 -7.78
N LYS A 221 10.57 17.71 -8.99
CA LYS A 221 10.55 16.95 -10.25
C LYS A 221 11.66 15.88 -10.33
N ASN A 222 12.78 16.10 -9.64
CA ASN A 222 13.92 15.19 -9.63
C ASN A 222 13.74 14.01 -8.66
N VAL A 223 12.72 14.03 -7.79
CA VAL A 223 12.46 12.94 -6.84
C VAL A 223 11.52 11.94 -7.47
N GLY A 224 12.09 10.90 -8.07
CA GLY A 224 11.32 9.78 -8.59
C GLY A 224 10.96 8.76 -7.51
N ARG A 225 10.09 7.81 -7.87
CA ARG A 225 9.61 6.77 -6.95
C ARG A 225 10.70 5.78 -6.59
N ARG A 226 11.63 5.54 -7.52
CA ARG A 226 12.80 4.70 -7.26
C ARG A 226 13.67 5.31 -6.16
N LEU A 227 13.87 6.63 -6.19
CA LEU A 227 14.65 7.32 -5.18
C LEU A 227 13.96 7.25 -3.81
N LEU A 228 12.66 7.52 -3.74
CA LEU A 228 11.88 7.44 -2.49
C LEU A 228 11.94 6.04 -1.86
N HIS A 229 11.83 4.99 -2.67
CA HIS A 229 11.92 3.63 -2.18
C HIS A 229 13.32 3.32 -1.63
N ILE A 230 14.37 3.62 -2.41
CA ILE A 230 15.77 3.37 -2.01
C ILE A 230 16.13 4.13 -0.72
N THR A 231 15.76 5.40 -0.60
CA THR A 231 16.05 6.18 0.61
C THR A 231 15.31 5.63 1.83
N THR A 232 14.04 5.26 1.67
CA THR A 232 13.23 4.69 2.75
C THR A 232 13.81 3.36 3.24
N ILE A 233 14.09 2.41 2.34
CA ILE A 233 14.62 1.11 2.74
C ILE A 233 16.05 1.22 3.30
N ALA A 234 16.88 2.14 2.79
CA ALA A 234 18.19 2.41 3.35
C ALA A 234 18.10 2.91 4.80
N VAL A 235 17.15 3.81 5.10
CA VAL A 235 16.90 4.26 6.49
C VAL A 235 16.45 3.09 7.37
N ILE A 236 15.55 2.22 6.89
CA ILE A 236 15.10 1.03 7.62
C ILE A 236 16.29 0.10 7.93
N VAL A 237 17.15 -0.18 6.95
CA VAL A 237 18.36 -1.00 7.12
C VAL A 237 19.27 -0.42 8.19
N LEU A 238 19.55 0.88 8.13
CA LEU A 238 20.40 1.57 9.12
C LEU A 238 19.81 1.50 10.53
N LEU A 239 18.51 1.76 10.68
CA LEU A 239 17.84 1.70 11.98
C LEU A 239 17.83 0.28 12.56
N MET A 240 17.52 -0.73 11.74
CA MET A 240 17.52 -2.13 12.18
C MET A 240 18.93 -2.62 12.53
N ALA A 241 19.94 -2.23 11.74
CA ALA A 241 21.34 -2.55 12.04
C ALA A 241 21.82 -1.89 13.33
N ALA A 242 21.41 -0.64 13.59
CA ALA A 242 21.71 0.07 14.83
C ALA A 242 21.04 -0.59 16.04
N LEU A 243 19.80 -1.05 15.90
CA LEU A 243 19.10 -1.81 16.94
C LEU A 243 19.77 -3.15 17.21
N MET A 244 20.15 -3.88 16.15
CA MET A 244 20.91 -5.13 16.26
C MET A 244 22.23 -4.91 17.02
N LEU A 245 23.00 -3.87 16.66
CA LEU A 245 24.27 -3.55 17.32
C LEU A 245 24.08 -3.16 18.78
N THR A 246 23.04 -2.36 19.07
CA THR A 246 22.74 -1.93 20.45
C THR A 246 22.34 -3.10 21.34
N GLU A 247 21.47 -3.98 20.85
CA GLU A 247 21.11 -5.21 21.56
C GLU A 247 22.33 -6.12 21.71
N PHE A 248 23.17 -6.28 20.69
CA PHE A 248 24.37 -7.12 20.80
C PHE A 248 25.36 -6.62 21.86
N LEU A 249 25.59 -5.30 21.93
CA LEU A 249 26.60 -4.72 22.83
C LEU A 249 26.09 -4.50 24.26
N ILE A 250 24.81 -4.15 24.44
CA ILE A 250 24.27 -3.60 25.70
C ILE A 250 23.15 -4.47 26.28
N HIS A 251 22.91 -5.68 25.74
CA HIS A 251 21.87 -6.58 26.26
C HIS A 251 21.82 -6.76 27.78
N PRO A 252 22.94 -7.10 28.47
CA PRO A 252 22.89 -7.35 29.91
C PRO A 252 22.50 -6.10 30.71
N GLU A 253 22.91 -4.92 30.25
CA GLU A 253 22.58 -3.62 30.84
C GLU A 253 21.12 -3.24 30.59
N LEU A 254 20.59 -3.49 29.39
CA LEU A 254 19.18 -3.33 29.04
C LEU A 254 18.27 -4.24 29.89
N MET A 255 18.70 -5.46 30.16
CA MET A 255 17.97 -6.39 31.04
C MET A 255 18.05 -5.96 32.51
N ALA A 256 19.22 -5.49 32.96
CA ALA A 256 19.37 -4.93 34.30
C ALA A 256 18.49 -3.68 34.50
N LEU A 257 18.39 -2.83 33.47
CA LEU A 257 17.48 -1.68 33.42
C LEU A 257 16.01 -2.11 33.56
N LYS A 258 15.56 -3.07 32.76
CA LYS A 258 14.18 -3.59 32.81
C LYS A 258 13.85 -4.11 34.22
N LYS A 259 14.77 -4.86 34.82
CA LYS A 259 14.62 -5.38 36.18
C LYS A 259 14.60 -4.27 37.24
N ALA A 260 15.51 -3.30 37.15
CA ALA A 260 15.56 -2.16 38.07
C ALA A 260 14.27 -1.32 38.04
N ARG A 261 13.68 -1.12 36.85
CA ARG A 261 12.40 -0.41 36.69
C ARG A 261 11.24 -1.18 37.33
N MET A 262 11.20 -2.51 37.18
CA MET A 262 10.18 -3.35 37.83
C MET A 262 10.27 -3.32 39.36
N GLU A 263 11.48 -3.16 39.90
CA GLU A 263 11.74 -3.12 41.35
C GLU A 263 11.74 -1.69 41.93
N GLY A 264 11.47 -0.66 41.12
CA GLY A 264 11.44 0.74 41.57
C GLY A 264 12.81 1.31 41.99
N ARG A 265 13.92 0.69 41.56
CA ARG A 265 15.28 1.11 41.92
C ARG A 265 15.75 2.30 41.05
N PRO A 266 16.62 3.18 41.57
CA PRO A 266 17.22 4.23 40.77
C PRO A 266 18.03 3.62 39.63
N VAL A 267 17.86 4.23 38.45
CA VAL A 267 18.38 3.72 37.18
C VAL A 267 19.52 4.62 36.69
N ASN A 268 20.51 4.04 36.00
CA ASN A 268 21.52 4.82 35.30
C ASN A 268 20.91 5.60 34.13
N SER A 269 20.95 6.93 34.20
CA SER A 269 20.39 7.85 33.20
C SER A 269 20.94 7.61 31.78
N ALA A 270 22.18 7.11 31.64
CA ALA A 270 22.77 6.80 30.34
C ALA A 270 22.05 5.63 29.65
N ILE A 271 21.80 4.53 30.37
CA ILE A 271 21.13 3.34 29.84
C ILE A 271 19.65 3.65 29.56
N GLU A 272 19.02 4.49 30.39
CA GLU A 272 17.66 4.98 30.12
C GLU A 272 17.59 5.79 28.82
N THR A 273 18.57 6.65 28.56
CA THR A 273 18.67 7.41 27.31
C THR A 273 18.81 6.47 26.10
N ILE A 274 19.66 5.45 26.20
CA ILE A 274 19.84 4.44 25.15
C ILE A 274 18.52 3.65 24.91
N SER A 275 17.80 3.30 25.98
CA SER A 275 16.49 2.65 25.88
C SER A 275 15.43 3.52 25.20
N LEU A 276 15.47 4.84 25.42
CA LEU A 276 14.58 5.78 24.72
C LEU A 276 14.95 5.92 23.25
N VAL A 277 16.24 6.01 22.93
CA VAL A 277 16.72 6.09 21.53
C VAL A 277 16.33 4.83 20.75
N THR A 278 16.55 3.63 21.32
CA THR A 278 16.16 2.36 20.69
C THR A 278 14.65 2.24 20.51
N ARG A 279 13.85 2.69 21.48
CA ARG A 279 12.38 2.78 21.35
C ARG A 279 11.99 3.62 20.13
N TYR A 280 12.48 4.86 20.03
CA TYR A 280 12.10 5.75 18.93
C TYR A 280 12.66 5.26 17.58
N ALA A 281 13.85 4.66 17.55
CA ALA A 281 14.42 4.07 16.35
C ALA A 281 13.56 2.89 15.84
N ALA A 282 13.11 1.99 16.73
CA ALA A 282 12.24 0.87 16.37
C ALA A 282 10.89 1.36 15.83
N LEU A 283 10.27 2.34 16.51
CA LEU A 283 9.00 2.93 16.06
C LEU A 283 9.15 3.66 14.73
N LEU A 284 10.25 4.40 14.53
CA LEU A 284 10.53 5.09 13.27
C LEU A 284 10.74 4.11 12.12
N ALA A 285 11.50 3.03 12.33
CA ALA A 285 11.70 2.02 11.30
C ALA A 285 10.38 1.34 10.91
N ALA A 286 9.54 0.96 11.88
CA ALA A 286 8.21 0.42 11.61
C ALA A 286 7.27 1.44 10.96
N ALA A 287 7.46 2.73 11.24
CA ALA A 287 6.73 3.79 10.60
C ALA A 287 7.15 3.94 9.13
N MET A 288 8.46 3.97 8.82
CA MET A 288 9.02 4.07 7.48
C MET A 288 8.53 2.97 6.53
N CYS A 289 8.21 1.77 7.03
CA CYS A 289 7.60 0.70 6.24
C CYS A 289 6.28 1.13 5.56
N THR A 290 5.59 2.16 6.08
CA THR A 290 4.37 2.70 5.43
C THR A 290 4.63 3.20 4.03
N GLU A 291 5.79 3.83 3.80
CA GLU A 291 6.13 4.42 2.51
C GLU A 291 6.45 3.32 1.50
N VAL A 292 7.14 2.26 1.94
CA VAL A 292 7.36 1.04 1.14
C VAL A 292 6.03 0.43 0.71
N PHE A 293 5.06 0.29 1.63
CA PHE A 293 3.73 -0.22 1.28
C PHE A 293 2.98 0.65 0.26
N VAL A 294 3.14 1.98 0.32
CA VAL A 294 2.52 2.89 -0.64
C VAL A 294 3.18 2.75 -2.02
N LEU A 295 4.51 2.80 -2.07
CA LEU A 295 5.27 2.68 -3.33
C LEU A 295 5.02 1.32 -4.00
N ASP A 296 5.03 0.23 -3.24
CA ASP A 296 4.76 -1.11 -3.74
C ASP A 296 3.28 -1.39 -4.03
N ALA A 297 2.36 -0.51 -3.59
CA ALA A 297 0.98 -0.57 -4.05
C ALA A 297 0.81 0.07 -5.44
N VAL A 298 1.70 1.01 -5.82
CA VAL A 298 1.56 1.78 -7.06
C VAL A 298 2.52 1.30 -8.15
N GLN A 299 3.81 1.12 -7.87
CA GLN A 299 4.82 0.82 -8.89
C GLN A 299 4.60 -0.51 -9.63
N PRO A 300 4.12 -1.59 -8.99
CA PRO A 300 3.71 -2.79 -9.73
C PRO A 300 2.64 -2.49 -10.81
N SER A 301 1.71 -1.58 -10.53
CA SER A 301 0.69 -1.19 -11.51
C SER A 301 1.25 -0.42 -12.71
N GLU A 302 2.45 0.15 -12.58
CA GLU A 302 3.17 0.87 -13.65
C GLU A 302 4.14 -0.02 -14.42
N LEU A 303 4.52 -1.17 -13.87
CA LEU A 303 5.49 -2.09 -14.47
C LEU A 303 4.84 -3.34 -15.07
N PHE A 304 3.74 -3.83 -14.48
CA PHE A 304 3.05 -5.00 -15.00
C PHE A 304 2.08 -4.64 -16.14
N PRO A 305 2.12 -5.39 -17.26
CA PRO A 305 1.16 -5.29 -18.34
C PRO A 305 -0.28 -5.50 -17.90
N THR A 306 -1.21 -4.74 -18.49
CA THR A 306 -2.65 -4.78 -18.19
C THR A 306 -3.24 -6.20 -18.06
N PRO A 307 -2.92 -7.19 -18.92
CA PRO A 307 -3.52 -8.53 -18.82
C PRO A 307 -3.18 -9.31 -17.55
N ILE A 308 -2.00 -9.08 -16.96
CA ILE A 308 -1.48 -9.83 -15.81
C ILE A 308 -1.30 -8.97 -14.55
N ARG A 309 -1.52 -7.65 -14.65
CA ARG A 309 -1.29 -6.67 -13.58
C ARG A 309 -2.01 -7.01 -12.28
N SER A 310 -3.29 -7.35 -12.35
CA SER A 310 -4.08 -7.74 -11.18
C SER A 310 -3.57 -9.04 -10.55
N GLY A 311 -3.18 -10.00 -11.38
CA GLY A 311 -2.59 -11.27 -10.97
C GLY A 311 -1.24 -11.12 -10.29
N GLY A 312 -0.34 -10.33 -10.86
CA GLY A 312 0.98 -10.04 -10.29
C GLY A 312 0.87 -9.32 -8.95
N ASN A 313 0.01 -8.30 -8.86
CA ASN A 313 -0.24 -7.63 -7.59
C ASN A 313 -0.78 -8.59 -6.52
N ALA A 314 -1.66 -9.53 -6.89
CA ALA A 314 -2.15 -10.54 -5.95
C ALA A 314 -1.04 -11.49 -5.47
N LEU A 315 -0.15 -11.92 -6.38
CA LEU A 315 0.98 -12.79 -6.06
C LEU A 315 1.95 -12.12 -5.08
N ILE A 316 2.35 -10.87 -5.36
CA ILE A 316 3.23 -10.09 -4.48
C ILE A 316 2.59 -9.92 -3.08
N GLN A 317 1.28 -9.74 -3.00
CA GLN A 317 0.57 -9.62 -1.73
C GLN A 317 0.54 -10.92 -0.91
N VAL A 318 0.76 -12.09 -1.51
CA VAL A 318 0.96 -13.33 -0.75
C VAL A 318 2.23 -13.24 0.08
N PHE A 319 3.33 -12.73 -0.50
CA PHE A 319 4.61 -12.54 0.20
C PHE A 319 4.51 -11.49 1.31
N ASN A 320 3.71 -10.45 1.11
CA ASN A 320 3.36 -9.49 2.17
C ASN A 320 2.77 -10.21 3.41
N ARG A 321 1.85 -11.16 3.19
CA ARG A 321 1.22 -11.94 4.27
C ARG A 321 2.19 -12.95 4.89
N LEU A 322 3.06 -13.57 4.10
CA LEU A 322 4.14 -14.41 4.63
C LEU A 322 5.06 -13.62 5.56
N GLY A 323 5.42 -12.39 5.21
CA GLY A 323 6.19 -11.50 6.09
C GLY A 323 5.48 -11.27 7.44
N THR A 324 4.16 -11.04 7.40
CA THR A 324 3.34 -10.89 8.63
C THR A 324 3.33 -12.17 9.48
N ILE A 325 3.22 -13.35 8.85
CA ILE A 325 3.21 -14.66 9.54
C ILE A 325 4.57 -14.97 10.16
N CYS A 326 5.66 -14.67 9.44
CA CYS A 326 7.02 -14.90 9.92
C CYS A 326 7.45 -13.90 11.02
N SER A 327 6.85 -12.70 11.05
CA SER A 327 7.20 -11.61 11.99
C SER A 327 7.35 -12.05 13.45
N PRO A 328 6.34 -12.69 14.10
CA PRO A 328 6.48 -13.14 15.48
C PRO A 328 7.49 -14.29 15.64
N LEU A 329 7.69 -15.11 14.61
CA LEU A 329 8.64 -16.23 14.63
C LEU A 329 10.10 -15.74 14.68
N ALA A 330 10.36 -14.52 14.21
CA ALA A 330 11.67 -13.87 14.30
C ALA A 330 12.20 -13.73 15.73
N PHE A 331 11.29 -13.71 16.72
CA PHE A 331 11.62 -13.56 18.14
C PHE A 331 11.87 -14.90 18.85
N ILE A 332 11.61 -16.06 18.22
CA ILE A 332 11.90 -17.36 18.82
C ILE A 332 13.42 -17.52 19.10
N PRO A 333 14.33 -17.20 18.16
CA PRO A 333 15.77 -17.27 18.40
C PRO A 333 16.27 -16.24 19.43
N ALA A 334 15.48 -15.21 19.75
CA ALA A 334 15.87 -14.17 20.70
C ALA A 334 16.13 -14.71 22.12
N ALA A 335 15.57 -15.88 22.45
CA ALA A 335 15.83 -16.56 23.72
C ALA A 335 17.31 -16.99 23.87
N GLY A 336 17.97 -17.34 22.77
CA GLY A 336 19.40 -17.68 22.76
C GLY A 336 20.29 -16.51 22.32
N TRP A 337 19.84 -15.75 21.32
CA TRP A 337 20.56 -14.60 20.81
C TRP A 337 19.64 -13.39 20.63
N PRO A 338 19.62 -12.45 21.61
CA PRO A 338 18.67 -11.33 21.63
C PRO A 338 18.72 -10.40 20.41
N ALA A 339 19.87 -10.30 19.74
CA ALA A 339 20.02 -9.49 18.54
C ALA A 339 19.48 -10.17 17.25
N ALA A 340 19.14 -11.46 17.30
CA ALA A 340 18.71 -12.25 16.15
C ALA A 340 17.49 -11.68 15.38
N PRO A 341 16.41 -11.19 16.03
CA PRO A 341 15.26 -10.65 15.30
C PRO A 341 15.64 -9.44 14.45
N TYR A 342 16.46 -8.55 15.01
CA TYR A 342 16.93 -7.34 14.34
C TYR A 342 17.90 -7.68 13.21
N LEU A 343 18.77 -8.69 13.38
CA LEU A 343 19.60 -9.18 12.29
C LEU A 343 18.76 -9.71 11.12
N LEU A 344 17.75 -10.54 11.39
CA LEU A 344 16.88 -11.07 10.34
C LEU A 344 16.17 -9.93 9.58
N MET A 345 15.67 -8.94 10.30
CA MET A 345 15.04 -7.74 9.72
C MET A 345 16.02 -6.89 8.90
N THR A 346 17.27 -6.76 9.35
CA THR A 346 18.34 -6.09 8.59
C THR A 346 18.65 -6.85 7.31
N LEU A 347 18.77 -8.18 7.36
CA LEU A 347 19.10 -9.01 6.19
C LEU A 347 18.00 -8.97 5.13
N THR A 348 16.73 -9.07 5.52
CA THR A 348 15.61 -8.99 4.56
C THR A 348 15.51 -7.59 3.95
N SER A 349 15.73 -6.54 4.73
CA SER A 349 15.68 -5.16 4.24
C SER A 349 16.88 -4.84 3.35
N LEU A 350 18.05 -5.44 3.62
CA LEU A 350 19.22 -5.32 2.77
C LEU A 350 19.02 -6.04 1.43
N ALA A 351 18.40 -7.22 1.45
CA ALA A 351 18.04 -7.94 0.23
C ALA A 351 17.10 -7.10 -0.65
N ASP A 352 16.09 -6.47 -0.04
CA ASP A 352 15.22 -5.52 -0.73
C ASP A 352 16.01 -4.36 -1.34
N LEU A 353 16.81 -3.63 -0.54
CA LEU A 353 17.64 -2.51 -1.02
C LEU A 353 18.51 -2.90 -2.23
N VAL A 354 19.17 -4.06 -2.16
CA VAL A 354 20.05 -4.56 -3.23
C VAL A 354 19.25 -4.90 -4.48
N LEU A 355 18.22 -5.74 -4.36
CA LEU A 355 17.42 -6.19 -5.50
C LEU A 355 16.70 -5.01 -6.17
N TYR A 356 16.10 -4.12 -5.38
CA TYR A 356 15.39 -2.95 -5.87
C TYR A 356 16.33 -1.99 -6.59
N SER A 357 17.50 -1.70 -6.01
CA SER A 357 18.49 -0.82 -6.65
C SER A 357 18.99 -1.36 -7.98
N MET A 358 19.10 -2.69 -8.14
CA MET A 358 19.62 -3.32 -9.35
C MET A 358 18.58 -3.43 -10.47
N TRP A 359 17.33 -3.79 -10.16
CA TRP A 359 16.37 -4.24 -11.18
C TRP A 359 15.19 -3.30 -11.43
N ILE A 360 14.87 -2.39 -10.51
CA ILE A 360 13.70 -1.50 -10.68
C ILE A 360 14.12 -0.20 -11.36
N PRO A 361 13.58 0.10 -12.56
CA PRO A 361 13.78 1.39 -13.20
C PRO A 361 12.91 2.48 -12.55
N GLU A 362 13.23 3.74 -12.81
CA GLU A 362 12.33 4.84 -12.46
C GLU A 362 11.02 4.71 -13.24
N THR A 363 9.87 4.88 -12.57
CA THR A 363 8.53 4.72 -13.15
C THR A 363 7.75 6.02 -13.24
N ARG A 364 8.16 7.05 -12.49
CA ARG A 364 7.46 8.34 -12.46
C ARG A 364 7.35 8.96 -13.86
N GLY A 365 6.11 9.26 -14.27
CA GLY A 365 5.80 9.95 -15.53
C GLY A 365 5.94 9.10 -16.80
N LYS A 366 6.12 7.78 -16.68
CA LYS A 366 6.19 6.88 -17.84
C LYS A 366 4.81 6.34 -18.23
N PRO A 367 4.58 6.07 -19.52
CA PRO A 367 3.33 5.48 -19.98
C PRO A 367 3.16 4.05 -19.43
N LEU A 368 1.90 3.67 -19.16
CA LEU A 368 1.55 2.36 -18.63
C LEU A 368 1.73 1.26 -19.70
N PRO A 369 2.30 0.10 -19.38
CA PRO A 369 2.38 -1.01 -20.31
C PRO A 369 1.00 -1.64 -20.55
N ASP A 370 0.51 -1.55 -21.78
CA ASP A 370 -0.79 -2.11 -22.17
C ASP A 370 -0.71 -3.54 -22.71
N LYS A 371 0.41 -3.90 -23.36
CA LYS A 371 0.61 -5.19 -24.01
C LYS A 371 1.66 -6.05 -23.30
N MET A 372 1.57 -7.37 -23.46
CA MET A 372 2.62 -8.27 -22.97
C MET A 372 3.92 -8.09 -23.78
N PRO A 373 5.10 -8.34 -23.20
CA PRO A 373 6.36 -8.26 -23.93
C PRO A 373 6.45 -9.17 -25.17
N ALA A 374 5.67 -10.26 -25.20
CA ALA A 374 5.55 -11.13 -26.37
C ALA A 374 4.78 -10.44 -27.51
N ASP A 375 3.63 -9.82 -27.19
CA ASP A 375 2.78 -9.11 -28.16
C ASP A 375 3.44 -7.85 -28.74
N MET A 376 4.41 -7.25 -28.04
CA MET A 376 5.18 -6.11 -28.56
C MET A 376 6.16 -6.51 -29.68
N LYS A 377 6.60 -7.77 -29.71
CA LYS A 377 7.58 -8.26 -30.69
C LYS A 377 6.94 -8.79 -31.97
N GLU A 378 5.65 -9.10 -31.95
CA GLU A 378 4.90 -9.58 -33.12
C GLU A 378 4.50 -8.45 -34.08
N GLU A 379 4.57 -7.19 -33.65
CA GLU A 379 4.38 -6.01 -34.50
C GLU A 379 5.74 -5.50 -35.02
N GLU A 380 6.45 -6.30 -35.82
CA GLU A 380 7.35 -5.72 -36.84
C GLU A 380 6.47 -5.06 -37.93
N PRO A 381 6.85 -3.90 -38.48
CA PRO A 381 5.92 -3.00 -39.15
C PRO A 381 5.66 -3.43 -40.59
N ASP A 382 4.75 -4.37 -40.80
CA ASP A 382 4.16 -4.61 -42.12
C ASP A 382 2.77 -3.96 -42.16
N GLY A 383 2.73 -2.63 -42.35
CA GLY A 383 1.45 -1.91 -42.32
C GLY A 383 1.55 -0.39 -42.36
N ASN A 384 1.86 0.15 -43.54
CA ASN A 384 1.47 1.46 -44.07
C ASN A 384 1.50 2.68 -43.09
N PRO A 385 2.48 3.62 -43.21
CA PRO A 385 2.72 4.73 -42.28
C PRO A 385 1.61 5.82 -42.23
N LEU A 386 0.45 5.62 -42.87
CA LEU A 386 -0.65 6.58 -42.96
C LEU A 386 -1.74 6.41 -41.90
N LEU A 387 -1.70 5.38 -41.04
CA LEU A 387 -2.70 5.16 -39.98
C LEU A 387 -2.25 5.59 -38.57
N ILE A 388 -1.00 6.00 -38.39
CA ILE A 388 -0.45 6.38 -37.07
C ILE A 388 -0.77 7.84 -36.70
N SER A 389 -1.29 8.68 -37.61
CA SER A 389 -1.49 10.11 -37.34
C SER A 389 -2.87 10.50 -36.74
N ALA A 390 -3.70 9.55 -36.31
CA ALA A 390 -5.06 9.87 -35.81
C ALA A 390 -5.20 9.86 -34.28
N THR A 391 -4.16 9.50 -33.51
CA THR A 391 -4.25 9.39 -32.03
C THR A 391 -3.25 10.25 -31.25
N THR A 392 -2.52 11.15 -31.91
CA THR A 392 -1.73 12.18 -31.23
C THR A 392 -2.46 13.51 -31.33
N THR A 393 -3.03 13.96 -30.22
CA THR A 393 -3.47 15.35 -30.03
C THR A 393 -2.28 16.29 -30.24
N PRO A 394 -2.36 17.29 -31.13
CA PRO A 394 -1.30 18.26 -31.33
C PRO A 394 -1.55 19.44 -30.39
N ASP A 395 -1.06 19.38 -29.16
CA ASP A 395 -0.89 20.54 -28.29
C ASP A 395 0.14 20.15 -27.23
N ASP A 396 1.42 20.35 -27.56
CA ASP A 396 2.54 20.60 -26.63
C ASP A 396 3.86 20.69 -27.45
N GLU A 397 3.89 21.58 -28.44
CA GLU A 397 5.15 22.12 -28.96
C GLU A 397 5.22 23.61 -28.64
N GLU A 398 5.84 23.95 -27.51
CA GLU A 398 6.21 25.32 -27.18
C GLU A 398 7.39 25.76 -28.08
N PRO A 399 7.35 26.95 -28.70
CA PRO A 399 8.28 27.32 -29.75
C PRO A 399 9.59 27.91 -29.19
N GLN A 400 10.64 27.09 -29.08
CA GLN A 400 12.02 27.55 -28.85
C GLN A 400 12.97 27.11 -29.97
N ALA A 401 12.75 27.58 -31.20
CA ALA A 401 13.74 27.45 -32.26
C ALA A 401 13.49 28.42 -33.43
N ARG A 402 13.46 29.73 -33.20
CA ARG A 402 13.52 30.72 -34.30
C ARG A 402 14.02 32.09 -33.84
N ALA A 403 15.29 32.16 -33.45
CA ALA A 403 16.02 33.42 -33.36
C ALA A 403 17.55 33.17 -33.38
N ARG A 404 18.07 32.67 -34.49
CA ARG A 404 19.50 32.76 -34.86
C ARG A 404 19.64 32.22 -36.28
N HIS A 405 19.41 33.10 -37.25
CA HIS A 405 20.03 33.18 -38.57
C HIS A 405 19.16 34.10 -39.44
N LEU A 406 19.82 35.01 -40.16
CA LEU A 406 19.31 36.10 -41.01
C LEU A 406 19.14 37.43 -40.23
N GLY A 407 19.90 38.49 -40.48
CA GLY A 407 20.79 38.78 -41.60
C GLY A 407 21.91 39.75 -41.25
N GLY A 408 22.97 39.68 -42.05
CA GLY A 408 23.86 40.81 -42.27
C GLY A 408 23.28 41.71 -43.34
N HIS A 409 23.31 43.01 -43.08
CA HIS A 409 23.82 44.06 -43.97
C HIS A 409 24.08 45.31 -43.14
#